data_AF-A0A947TLN6-F1
#
_entry.id   AF-A0A947TLN6-F1
#
_cell.length_a   1.000
_cell.length_b   1.000
_cell.length_c   1.000
_cell.angle_alpha   90.00
_cell.angle_beta   90.00
_cell.angle_gamma   90.00
#
_symmetry.space_group_name_H-M   'P 1'
#
loop_
_entity.id
_entity.type
_entity.pdbx_description
1 polymer ?
#
loop_
_entity_poly.entity_id
_entity_poly.type
_entity_poly.pdbx_seq_one_letter_code
_entity_poly.pdbx_strand_id
1 'polypeptide(L)'
;MNFFQKLFLEKELKEVLAVLVQVEAELKKFDYPIIKKSVEQCIFVSLKGRTKKVLEVNKATPEMMVYSIIANVAADYLGSGRYHVYRGVLDFSGQNLYSILNICLKKLESTGFTFGGQSVAGFRLVVNEDIKGAG
;
A
#
# COMPACT_ATOMS: atom_id res chain seq x y z
N MET A 1 -10.03 -18.35 -1.68
CA MET A 1 -11.19 -17.57 -2.15
C MET A 1 -11.73 -18.22 -3.41
N ASN A 2 -13.04 -18.49 -3.48
CA ASN A 2 -13.65 -19.25 -4.57
C ASN A 2 -13.71 -18.42 -5.87
N PHE A 3 -13.32 -19.06 -6.97
CA PHE A 3 -13.18 -18.51 -8.33
C PHE A 3 -14.42 -17.74 -8.82
N PHE A 4 -15.62 -18.09 -8.34
CA PHE A 4 -16.91 -17.54 -8.79
C PHE A 4 -17.16 -16.06 -8.44
N GLN A 5 -16.54 -15.51 -7.40
CA GLN A 5 -16.70 -14.08 -7.07
C GLN A 5 -15.94 -13.14 -8.02
N LYS A 6 -15.02 -13.66 -8.85
CA LYS A 6 -14.23 -12.86 -9.79
C LYS A 6 -14.98 -12.47 -11.07
N LEU A 7 -16.01 -13.22 -11.47
CA LEU A 7 -16.68 -13.03 -12.76
C LEU A 7 -17.49 -11.72 -12.84
N PHE A 8 -18.13 -11.31 -11.75
CA PHE A 8 -18.96 -10.10 -11.65
C PHE A 8 -18.22 -8.85 -11.14
N LEU A 9 -16.90 -8.82 -11.20
CA LEU A 9 -16.14 -7.62 -10.81
C LEU A 9 -16.12 -6.58 -11.94
N GLU A 10 -16.21 -5.31 -11.56
CA GLU A 10 -15.99 -4.16 -12.43
C GLU A 10 -14.65 -4.26 -13.15
N LYS A 11 -14.57 -3.75 -14.38
CA LYS A 11 -13.36 -3.85 -15.22
C LYS A 11 -12.15 -3.23 -14.51
N GLU A 12 -12.33 -2.05 -13.94
CA GLU A 12 -11.32 -1.29 -13.22
C GLU A 12 -10.80 -2.05 -12.00
N LEU A 13 -11.69 -2.75 -11.28
CA LEU A 13 -11.28 -3.58 -10.14
C LEU A 13 -10.49 -4.81 -10.59
N LYS A 14 -10.83 -5.41 -11.74
CA LYS A 14 -10.03 -6.51 -12.31
C LYS A 14 -8.62 -6.04 -12.70
N GLU A 15 -8.49 -4.84 -13.24
CA GLU A 15 -7.19 -4.23 -13.56
C GLU A 15 -6.36 -3.98 -12.29
N VAL A 16 -6.95 -3.39 -11.25
CA VAL A 16 -6.28 -3.20 -9.94
C VAL A 16 -5.80 -4.54 -9.37
N LEU A 17 -6.64 -5.59 -9.43
CA LEU A 17 -6.25 -6.91 -8.95
C LEU A 17 -5.16 -7.57 -9.81
N ALA A 18 -5.16 -7.35 -11.11
CA ALA A 18 -4.12 -7.84 -12.00
C ALA A 18 -2.78 -7.18 -11.66
N VAL A 19 -2.76 -5.87 -11.44
CA VAL A 19 -1.56 -5.14 -11.02
C VAL A 19 -1.11 -5.58 -9.63
N LEU A 20 -2.04 -5.80 -8.70
CA LEU A 20 -1.71 -6.33 -7.37
C LEU A 20 -0.89 -7.62 -7.50
N VAL A 21 -1.36 -8.60 -8.28
CA VAL A 21 -0.64 -9.88 -8.47
C VAL A 21 0.79 -9.67 -9.00
N GLN A 22 1.00 -8.70 -9.88
CA GLN A 22 2.33 -8.36 -10.40
C GLN A 22 3.22 -7.76 -9.29
N VAL A 23 2.71 -6.77 -8.57
CA VAL A 23 3.45 -6.11 -7.48
C VAL A 23 3.75 -7.09 -6.34
N GLU A 24 2.84 -8.01 -6.03
CA GLU A 24 3.07 -9.06 -5.04
C GLU A 24 4.30 -9.91 -5.38
N ALA A 25 4.49 -10.25 -6.65
CA ALA A 25 5.64 -11.02 -7.08
C ALA A 25 6.96 -10.25 -6.88
N GLU A 26 6.96 -8.94 -7.11
CA GLU A 26 8.12 -8.07 -6.89
C GLU A 26 8.47 -7.92 -5.39
N LEU A 27 7.44 -7.88 -4.55
CA LEU A 27 7.56 -7.65 -3.11
C LEU A 27 7.72 -8.94 -2.29
N LYS A 28 7.56 -10.11 -2.91
CA LYS A 28 7.63 -11.43 -2.24
C LYS A 28 8.98 -11.71 -1.55
N LYS A 29 10.05 -11.01 -1.96
CA LYS A 29 11.37 -11.09 -1.33
C LYS A 29 11.46 -10.39 0.03
N PHE A 30 10.40 -9.70 0.44
CA PHE A 30 10.23 -9.08 1.74
C PHE A 30 9.08 -9.76 2.50
N ASP A 31 8.87 -9.36 3.75
CA ASP A 31 7.74 -9.81 4.59
C ASP A 31 6.37 -9.28 4.14
N TYR A 32 6.14 -9.15 2.83
CA TYR A 32 4.85 -8.77 2.25
C TYR A 32 3.67 -9.62 2.73
N PRO A 33 3.80 -10.94 3.01
CA PRO A 33 2.71 -11.73 3.58
C PRO A 33 2.11 -11.15 4.87
N ILE A 34 2.86 -10.35 5.65
CA ILE A 34 2.38 -9.69 6.86
C ILE A 34 1.24 -8.72 6.54
N ILE A 35 1.38 -7.91 5.50
CA ILE A 35 0.41 -6.87 5.13
C ILE A 35 -0.58 -7.30 4.05
N LYS A 36 -0.32 -8.41 3.36
CA LYS A 36 -1.12 -8.90 2.23
C LYS A 36 -2.61 -8.92 2.52
N LYS A 37 -3.02 -9.49 3.66
CA LYS A 37 -4.44 -9.59 4.03
C LYS A 37 -5.08 -8.21 4.18
N SER A 38 -4.38 -7.26 4.79
CA SER A 38 -4.86 -5.88 4.93
C SER A 38 -4.96 -5.17 3.58
N VAL A 39 -3.97 -5.36 2.69
CA VAL A 39 -4.00 -4.82 1.32
C VAL A 39 -5.20 -5.37 0.53
N GLU A 40 -5.39 -6.69 0.54
CA GLU A 40 -6.54 -7.34 -0.11
C GLU A 40 -7.86 -6.81 0.47
N GLN A 41 -7.97 -6.68 1.80
CA GLN A 41 -9.16 -6.12 2.45
C GLN A 41 -9.43 -4.68 2.02
N CYS A 42 -8.41 -3.81 1.96
CA CYS A 42 -8.57 -2.44 1.46
C CYS A 42 -9.11 -2.42 0.03
N ILE A 43 -8.60 -3.28 -0.85
CA ILE A 43 -9.06 -3.34 -2.24
C ILE A 43 -10.49 -3.87 -2.33
N PHE A 44 -10.80 -4.98 -1.67
CA PHE A 44 -12.12 -5.62 -1.79
C PHE A 44 -13.24 -4.90 -1.04
N VAL A 45 -12.95 -4.29 0.11
CA VAL A 45 -13.96 -3.62 0.94
C VAL A 45 -14.09 -2.15 0.55
N SER A 46 -12.97 -1.45 0.38
CA SER A 46 -13.02 0.00 0.14
C SER A 46 -13.29 0.34 -1.31
N LEU A 47 -12.77 -0.43 -2.29
CA LEU A 47 -12.90 -0.07 -3.71
C LEU A 47 -14.08 -0.73 -4.42
N LYS A 48 -14.64 -1.84 -3.91
CA LYS A 48 -15.77 -2.50 -4.58
C LYS A 48 -16.95 -1.55 -4.78
N GLY A 49 -17.40 -1.39 -6.04
CA GLY A 49 -18.47 -0.46 -6.40
C GLY A 49 -18.05 1.01 -6.52
N ARG A 50 -16.77 1.32 -6.26
CA ARG A 50 -16.23 2.69 -6.21
C ARG A 50 -14.94 2.87 -6.99
N THR A 51 -14.30 1.79 -7.45
CA THR A 51 -12.95 1.79 -8.07
C THR A 51 -12.83 2.84 -9.16
N LYS A 52 -13.76 2.85 -10.12
CA LYS A 52 -13.75 3.80 -11.24
C LYS A 52 -13.75 5.26 -10.75
N LYS A 53 -14.69 5.61 -9.86
CA LYS A 53 -14.82 6.96 -9.31
C LYS A 53 -13.54 7.38 -8.55
N VAL A 54 -12.95 6.47 -7.79
CA VAL A 54 -11.72 6.76 -7.04
C VAL A 54 -10.54 6.99 -7.97
N LEU A 55 -10.39 6.20 -9.04
CA LEU A 55 -9.35 6.41 -10.05
C LEU A 55 -9.51 7.77 -10.75
N GLU A 56 -10.73 8.12 -11.16
CA GLU A 56 -11.04 9.39 -11.82
C GLU A 56 -10.78 10.61 -10.93
N VAL A 57 -11.29 10.60 -9.69
CA VAL A 57 -11.14 11.72 -8.74
C VAL A 57 -9.67 11.97 -8.40
N ASN A 58 -8.90 10.89 -8.20
CA ASN A 58 -7.49 11.00 -7.85
C ASN A 58 -6.57 11.12 -9.08
N LYS A 59 -7.12 11.12 -10.31
CA LYS A 59 -6.35 11.06 -11.56
C LYS A 59 -5.25 9.98 -11.52
N ALA A 60 -5.60 8.83 -10.94
CA ALA A 60 -4.67 7.77 -10.64
C ALA A 60 -4.85 6.61 -11.63
N THR A 61 -3.75 5.94 -11.98
CA THR A 61 -3.81 4.65 -12.68
C THR A 61 -4.07 3.51 -11.69
N PRO A 62 -4.53 2.34 -12.14
CA PRO A 62 -4.64 1.16 -11.29
C PRO A 62 -3.31 0.82 -10.57
N GLU A 63 -2.18 1.03 -11.25
CA GLU A 63 -0.85 0.82 -10.68
C GLU A 63 -0.53 1.80 -9.54
N MET A 64 -0.76 3.10 -9.75
CA MET A 64 -0.62 4.11 -8.68
C MET A 64 -1.52 3.78 -7.49
N MET A 65 -2.73 3.27 -7.75
CA MET A 65 -3.66 2.87 -6.70
C MET A 65 -3.13 1.69 -5.88
N VAL A 66 -2.61 0.65 -6.53
CA VAL A 66 -2.02 -0.51 -5.83
C VAL A 66 -0.83 -0.08 -4.97
N TYR A 67 0.13 0.65 -5.53
CA TYR A 67 1.30 1.11 -4.77
C TYR A 67 0.92 2.05 -3.62
N SER A 68 -0.07 2.93 -3.80
CA SER A 68 -0.52 3.83 -2.73
C SER A 68 -1.24 3.08 -1.61
N ILE A 69 -2.03 2.05 -1.92
CA ILE A 69 -2.66 1.19 -0.89
C ILE A 69 -1.60 0.42 -0.11
N ILE A 70 -0.64 -0.20 -0.80
CA ILE A 70 0.45 -0.94 -0.13
C ILE A 70 1.28 0.01 0.75
N ALA A 71 1.60 1.21 0.26
CA ALA A 71 2.34 2.22 1.03
C ALA A 71 1.57 2.64 2.30
N ASN A 72 0.27 2.93 2.19
CA ASN A 72 -0.55 3.28 3.35
C ASN A 72 -0.63 2.15 4.37
N VAL A 73 -0.89 0.91 3.93
CA VAL A 73 -0.97 -0.25 4.84
C VAL A 73 0.39 -0.49 5.52
N ALA A 74 1.50 -0.40 4.78
CA ALA A 74 2.83 -0.53 5.36
C ALA A 74 3.10 0.57 6.39
N ALA A 75 2.74 1.82 6.09
CA ALA A 75 2.86 2.94 7.02
C ALA A 75 2.04 2.73 8.30
N ASP A 76 0.79 2.28 8.19
CA ASP A 76 -0.08 1.97 9.35
C ASP A 76 0.55 0.91 10.26
N TYR A 77 1.12 -0.15 9.66
CA TYR A 77 1.81 -1.20 10.41
C TYR A 77 3.06 -0.65 11.09
N LEU A 78 3.86 0.13 10.38
CA LEU A 78 5.06 0.77 10.92
C LEU A 78 4.74 1.73 12.07
N GLY A 79 3.69 2.55 11.97
CA GLY A 79 3.25 3.45 13.04
C GLY A 79 2.59 2.76 14.24
N SER A 80 2.28 1.46 14.16
CA SER A 80 1.53 0.75 15.20
C SER A 80 2.31 0.42 16.49
N GLY A 81 3.63 0.61 16.48
CA GLY A 81 4.51 0.20 17.60
C GLY A 81 4.83 -1.31 17.62
N ARG A 82 4.07 -2.16 16.94
CA ARG A 82 4.20 -3.63 17.00
C ARG A 82 5.49 -4.20 16.40
N TYR A 83 6.13 -3.46 15.52
CA TYR A 83 7.33 -3.88 14.78
C TYR A 83 8.58 -3.13 15.26
N HIS A 84 8.57 -2.68 16.52
CA HIS A 84 9.66 -1.97 17.15
C HIS A 84 10.30 -2.82 18.25
N VAL A 85 11.63 -2.72 18.35
CA VAL A 85 12.39 -3.21 19.51
C VAL A 85 12.47 -2.11 20.58
N TYR A 86 12.47 -0.85 20.14
CA TYR A 86 12.46 0.35 20.97
C TYR A 86 11.91 1.53 20.16
N ARG A 87 11.61 2.66 20.78
CA ARG A 87 11.12 3.89 20.11
C ARG A 87 11.92 4.23 18.87
N GLY A 88 11.27 4.24 17.71
CA GLY A 88 11.90 4.50 16.42
C GLY A 88 12.90 3.46 15.93
N VAL A 89 13.09 2.35 16.65
CA VAL A 89 14.00 1.25 16.28
C VAL A 89 13.18 0.04 15.85
N LEU A 90 13.13 -0.19 14.55
CA LEU A 90 12.38 -1.29 13.94
C LEU A 90 13.10 -2.63 14.13
N ASP A 91 12.31 -3.68 14.40
CA ASP A 91 12.79 -5.06 14.32
C ASP A 91 13.02 -5.49 12.85
N PHE A 92 13.44 -6.74 12.63
CA PHE A 92 13.69 -7.26 11.28
C PHE A 92 12.47 -7.18 10.36
N SER A 93 11.28 -7.49 10.89
CA SER A 93 10.03 -7.42 10.11
C SER A 93 9.67 -5.97 9.79
N GLY A 94 9.84 -5.06 10.75
CA GLY A 94 9.67 -3.63 10.57
C GLY A 94 10.59 -3.06 9.49
N GLN A 95 11.86 -3.47 9.45
CA GLN A 95 12.79 -3.07 8.39
C GLN A 95 12.36 -3.57 7.01
N ASN A 96 11.82 -4.79 6.93
CA ASN A 96 11.26 -5.32 5.68
C ASN A 96 10.00 -4.55 5.24
N LEU A 97 9.11 -4.19 6.18
CA LEU A 97 7.95 -3.34 5.91
C LEU A 97 8.37 -1.93 5.44
N TYR A 98 9.40 -1.36 6.06
CA TYR A 98 9.96 -0.07 5.65
C TYR A 98 10.58 -0.13 4.25
N SER A 99 11.19 -1.26 3.89
CA SER A 99 11.70 -1.50 2.54
C SER A 99 10.58 -1.58 1.51
N ILE A 100 9.48 -2.28 1.82
CA ILE A 100 8.27 -2.32 0.98
C ILE A 100 7.74 -0.90 0.77
N LEU A 101 7.54 -0.14 1.86
CA LEU A 101 7.09 1.25 1.81
C LEU A 101 7.96 2.07 0.84
N ASN A 102 9.28 2.03 1.01
CA ASN A 102 10.20 2.82 0.18
C ASN A 102 10.13 2.46 -1.31
N ILE A 103 9.97 1.17 -1.63
CA ILE A 103 9.78 0.72 -3.02
C ILE A 103 8.51 1.32 -3.61
N CYS A 104 7.39 1.24 -2.88
CA CYS A 104 6.12 1.80 -3.32
C CYS A 104 6.21 3.33 -3.48
N LEU A 105 6.80 4.03 -2.51
CA LEU A 105 6.97 5.48 -2.58
C LEU A 105 7.85 5.88 -3.78
N LYS A 106 8.95 5.19 -4.05
CA LYS A 106 9.80 5.48 -5.21
C LYS A 106 9.04 5.33 -6.54
N LYS A 107 8.19 4.30 -6.64
CA LYS A 107 7.32 4.11 -7.81
C LYS A 107 6.32 5.26 -7.95
N LEU A 108 5.62 5.63 -6.88
CA LEU A 108 4.65 6.73 -6.87
C LEU A 108 5.29 8.09 -7.18
N GLU A 109 6.51 8.31 -6.71
CA GLU A 109 7.29 9.52 -6.96
C GLU A 109 7.63 9.64 -8.46
N SER A 110 8.05 8.54 -9.09
CA SER A 110 8.33 8.52 -10.54
C SER A 110 7.11 8.80 -11.42
N THR A 111 5.91 8.60 -10.88
CA THR A 111 4.65 8.86 -11.59
C THR A 111 4.02 10.22 -11.26
N GLY A 112 4.65 11.02 -10.39
CA GLY A 112 4.12 12.31 -9.94
C GLY A 112 2.86 12.20 -9.06
N PHE A 113 2.64 11.06 -8.41
CA PHE A 113 1.47 10.84 -7.57
C PHE A 113 1.54 11.67 -6.28
N THR A 114 0.38 12.07 -5.75
CA THR A 114 0.27 12.83 -4.50
C THR A 114 -0.77 12.19 -3.58
N PHE A 115 -0.49 12.17 -2.27
CA PHE A 115 -1.40 11.68 -1.25
C PHE A 115 -2.26 12.84 -0.72
N GLY A 116 -3.50 12.99 -1.20
CA GLY A 116 -4.42 14.02 -0.70
C GLY A 116 -3.86 15.45 -0.82
N GLY A 117 -3.08 15.74 -1.86
CA GLY A 117 -2.39 17.02 -2.06
C GLY A 117 -0.98 17.10 -1.45
N GLN A 118 -0.57 16.11 -0.67
CA GLN A 118 0.79 15.99 -0.15
C GLN A 118 1.70 15.27 -1.16
N SER A 119 2.94 15.73 -1.31
CA SER A 119 3.95 15.03 -2.09
C SER A 119 4.35 13.71 -1.44
N VAL A 120 4.89 12.77 -2.23
CA VAL A 120 5.45 11.52 -1.72
C VAL A 120 6.53 11.77 -0.66
N ALA A 121 7.35 12.80 -0.84
CA ALA A 121 8.36 13.20 0.14
C ALA A 121 7.72 13.67 1.45
N GLY A 122 6.64 14.46 1.37
CA GLY A 122 5.87 14.87 2.55
C GLY A 122 5.27 13.68 3.29
N PHE A 123 4.64 12.75 2.56
CA PHE A 123 4.10 11.52 3.15
C PHE A 123 5.20 10.72 3.86
N ARG A 124 6.38 10.58 3.24
CA ARG A 124 7.54 9.89 3.86
C ARG A 124 7.95 10.54 5.19
N LEU A 125 7.94 11.88 5.27
CA LEU A 125 8.27 12.59 6.51
C LEU A 125 7.27 12.28 7.62
N VAL A 126 5.97 12.31 7.32
CA VAL A 126 4.92 11.97 8.29
C VAL A 126 5.13 10.56 8.84
N VAL A 127 5.30 9.57 7.95
CA VAL A 127 5.51 8.17 8.38
C VAL A 127 6.78 8.02 9.23
N ASN A 128 7.86 8.74 8.91
CA ASN A 128 9.08 8.69 9.71
C ASN A 128 8.89 9.28 11.12
N GLU A 129 8.09 10.33 11.26
CA GLU A 129 7.75 10.88 12.58
C GLU A 129 6.84 9.91 13.36
N ASP A 130 5.88 9.26 12.69
CA ASP A 130 5.04 8.23 13.32
C ASP A 130 5.88 7.05 13.83
N ILE A 131 6.85 6.59 13.04
CA ILE A 131 7.80 5.52 13.45
C ILE A 131 8.61 5.96 14.67
N LYS A 132 9.14 7.19 14.71
CA LYS A 132 9.91 7.70 15.85
C LYS A 132 9.06 7.80 17.12
N GLY A 133 7.79 8.17 16.97
CA GLY A 133 6.84 8.28 18.07
C GLY A 133 6.29 6.93 18.55
N ALA A 134 6.36 5.89 17.71
CA ALA A 134 5.88 4.55 17.99
C ALA A 134 6.93 3.69 18.72
N GLY A 135 6.47 2.87 19.66
CA GLY A 135 7.31 2.03 20.55
C GLY A 135 7.13 2.42 22.01
#